data_AF-A0A3D5NEQ7-F1
#
_entry.id   AF-A0A3D5NEQ7-F1
#
_cell.length_a   1.000
_cell.length_b   1.000
_cell.length_c   1.000
_cell.angle_alpha   90.00
_cell.angle_beta   90.00
_cell.angle_gamma   90.00
#
_symmetry.space_group_name_H-M   'P 1'
#
loop_
_entity.id
_entity.type
_entity.pdbx_description
1 polymer ?
#
loop_
_entity_poly.entity_id
_entity_poly.type
_entity_poly.pdbx_seq_one_letter_code
_entity_poly.pdbx_strand_id
1 'polypeptide(L)'
;MQVMSSSFIAAFLLFFGGTANAQIYAQKSDYLDWSYAVSLWESYDRAEAVAEWDLVMPVYEANKALFSGSRDEVLQRLASHPEGDLIKRGHDLDRVYQVWKHVYRAVTNKDKAFAWNDWKSGGSCWTMEQRNVFTHSCRDLPDWRTKNDVKRDNAFLAGN
;
A
#
# COMPACT_ATOMS: atom_id res chain seq x y z
N MET A 1 -46.40 -20.27 -41.28
CA MET A 1 -45.07 -20.27 -41.96
C MET A 1 -44.56 -18.84 -41.89
N GLN A 2 -43.64 -18.54 -40.96
CA GLN A 2 -42.19 -18.36 -41.20
C GLN A 2 -41.94 -17.13 -42.11
N VAL A 3 -41.18 -16.10 -41.71
CA VAL A 3 -39.85 -16.12 -41.09
C VAL A 3 -39.63 -14.86 -40.21
N MET A 4 -38.83 -15.03 -39.15
CA MET A 4 -38.18 -14.03 -38.31
C MET A 4 -37.41 -12.95 -39.09
N SER A 5 -37.25 -11.76 -38.49
CA SER A 5 -35.90 -11.21 -38.36
C SER A 5 -35.82 -10.27 -37.16
N SER A 6 -35.11 -10.74 -36.13
CA SER A 6 -34.71 -10.01 -34.95
C SER A 6 -33.75 -8.90 -35.33
N SER A 7 -34.04 -7.66 -34.92
CA SER A 7 -33.02 -6.60 -34.97
C SER A 7 -32.04 -6.83 -33.82
N PHE A 8 -30.78 -7.04 -34.22
CA PHE A 8 -29.65 -7.33 -33.39
C PHE A 8 -29.31 -6.18 -32.42
N ILE A 9 -28.84 -6.62 -31.26
CA ILE A 9 -28.11 -5.89 -30.23
C ILE A 9 -26.94 -5.09 -30.82
N ALA A 10 -26.80 -3.83 -30.42
CA ALA A 10 -25.53 -3.13 -30.25
C ALA A 10 -25.78 -2.02 -29.20
N ALA A 11 -25.59 -2.27 -27.90
CA ALA A 11 -24.30 -2.31 -27.20
C ALA A 11 -23.39 -1.13 -27.61
N PHE A 12 -23.42 -0.06 -26.81
CA PHE A 12 -22.20 0.55 -26.30
C PHE A 12 -22.58 1.34 -25.03
N LEU A 13 -22.55 0.63 -23.90
CA LEU A 13 -22.49 1.25 -22.58
C LEU A 13 -21.24 2.12 -22.55
N LEU A 14 -21.46 3.43 -22.40
CA LEU A 14 -20.43 4.40 -22.08
C LEU A 14 -19.87 4.08 -20.69
N PHE A 15 -18.92 3.15 -20.61
CA PHE A 15 -18.00 3.04 -19.49
C PHE A 15 -16.91 4.10 -19.65
N PHE A 16 -17.24 5.34 -19.27
CA PHE A 16 -16.24 6.36 -18.98
C PHE A 16 -16.31 6.70 -17.50
N GLY A 17 -15.16 6.67 -16.83
CA GLY A 17 -15.00 7.29 -15.51
C GLY A 17 -14.48 6.39 -14.40
N GLY A 18 -13.67 5.37 -14.71
CA GLY A 18 -12.80 4.77 -13.72
C GLY A 18 -11.72 5.76 -13.28
N THR A 19 -12.02 6.61 -12.32
CA THR A 19 -11.03 7.13 -11.37
C THR A 19 -11.52 6.79 -9.98
N ALA A 20 -11.39 5.51 -9.60
CA ALA A 20 -11.30 5.18 -8.20
C ALA A 20 -10.00 5.82 -7.71
N ASN A 21 -10.11 7.07 -7.24
CA ASN A 21 -9.14 7.59 -6.28
C ASN A 21 -9.25 6.65 -5.09
N ALA A 22 -8.43 5.60 -5.07
CA ALA A 22 -8.22 4.78 -3.89
C ALA A 22 -7.60 5.71 -2.86
N GLN A 23 -8.46 6.40 -2.12
CA GLN A 23 -8.09 7.09 -0.91
C GLN A 23 -7.61 5.97 0.00
N ILE A 24 -6.28 5.84 0.14
CA ILE A 24 -5.68 4.80 0.96
C ILE A 24 -5.90 5.22 2.41
N TYR A 25 -7.12 5.03 2.88
CA TYR A 25 -7.48 5.00 4.28
C TYR A 25 -7.34 3.55 4.74
N ALA A 26 -6.10 3.03 4.76
CA ALA A 26 -5.89 1.72 5.32
C ALA A 26 -6.26 1.79 6.81
N GLN A 27 -7.30 1.08 7.24
CA GLN A 27 -7.71 0.98 8.63
C GLN A 27 -7.18 -0.30 9.23
N LYS A 28 -7.14 -0.42 10.57
CA LYS A 28 -6.70 -1.66 11.23
C LYS A 28 -7.41 -2.93 10.71
N SER A 29 -8.69 -2.82 10.35
CA SER A 29 -9.51 -3.93 9.81
C SER A 29 -9.05 -4.43 8.44
N ASP A 30 -8.29 -3.63 7.71
CA ASP A 30 -7.75 -4.00 6.40
C ASP A 30 -6.63 -5.04 6.47
N TYR A 31 -6.04 -5.26 7.64
CA TYR A 31 -4.90 -6.16 7.83
C TYR A 31 -5.36 -7.49 8.40
N LEU A 32 -4.85 -8.59 7.87
CA LEU A 32 -5.13 -9.93 8.40
C LEU A 32 -4.36 -10.18 9.71
N ASP A 33 -3.19 -9.57 9.86
CA ASP A 33 -2.38 -9.52 11.07
C ASP A 33 -1.92 -8.08 11.36
N TRP A 34 -2.65 -7.40 12.24
CA TRP A 34 -2.31 -6.03 12.61
C TRP A 34 -0.96 -5.93 13.32
N SER A 35 -0.63 -6.89 14.19
CA SER A 35 0.61 -6.85 14.96
C SER A 35 1.83 -6.99 14.05
N TYR A 36 1.73 -7.84 13.04
CA TYR A 36 2.75 -7.96 12.00
C TYR A 36 2.86 -6.69 11.14
N ALA A 37 1.73 -6.07 10.76
CA ALA A 37 1.77 -4.81 10.01
C ALA A 37 2.44 -3.66 10.79
N VAL A 38 2.18 -3.57 12.10
CA VAL A 38 2.86 -2.63 12.99
C VAL A 38 4.36 -2.95 13.11
N SER A 39 4.74 -4.22 13.26
CA SER A 39 6.16 -4.59 13.37
C SER A 39 6.94 -4.28 12.09
N LEU A 40 6.35 -4.50 10.92
CA LEU A 40 6.92 -4.05 9.65
C LEU A 40 7.23 -2.56 9.70
N TRP A 41 6.26 -1.73 10.06
CA TRP A 41 6.45 -0.28 10.12
C TRP A 41 7.51 0.12 11.16
N GLU A 42 7.42 -0.36 12.39
CA GLU A 42 8.24 0.17 13.48
C GLU A 42 9.67 -0.40 13.52
N SER A 43 9.87 -1.62 13.00
CA SER A 43 11.11 -2.37 13.26
C SER A 43 11.95 -2.66 12.03
N TYR A 44 11.40 -2.64 10.81
CA TYR A 44 12.14 -3.09 9.64
C TYR A 44 12.95 -1.95 9.03
N ASP A 45 14.26 -2.15 8.96
CA ASP A 45 15.11 -1.34 8.09
C ASP A 45 14.86 -1.67 6.62
N ARG A 46 15.53 -0.94 5.72
CA ARG A 46 15.37 -1.15 4.28
C ARG A 46 15.78 -2.56 3.82
N ALA A 47 16.88 -3.10 4.35
CA ALA A 47 17.38 -4.40 3.93
C ALA A 47 16.42 -5.51 4.38
N GLU A 48 15.91 -5.41 5.61
CA GLU A 48 14.89 -6.29 6.17
C GLU A 48 13.59 -6.21 5.39
N ALA A 49 13.10 -5.00 5.08
CA ALA A 49 11.89 -4.80 4.29
C ALA A 49 12.00 -5.40 2.87
N VAL A 50 13.17 -5.28 2.24
CA VAL A 50 13.43 -5.89 0.93
C VAL A 50 13.51 -7.42 1.03
N ALA A 51 14.20 -7.96 2.02
CA ALA A 51 14.29 -9.40 2.22
C ALA A 51 12.91 -10.02 2.48
N GLU A 52 12.09 -9.35 3.29
CA GLU A 52 10.71 -9.75 3.53
C GLU A 52 9.88 -9.68 2.24
N TRP A 53 9.98 -8.57 1.49
CA TRP A 53 9.29 -8.41 0.21
C TRP A 53 9.63 -9.53 -0.77
N ASP A 54 10.91 -9.84 -0.94
CA ASP A 54 11.38 -10.90 -1.84
C ASP A 54 10.90 -12.29 -1.40
N LEU A 55 10.74 -12.51 -0.09
CA LEU A 55 10.22 -13.75 0.47
C LEU A 55 8.71 -13.92 0.21
N VAL A 56 7.90 -12.91 0.52
CA VAL A 56 6.43 -13.08 0.61
C VAL A 56 5.68 -12.66 -0.64
N MET A 57 6.19 -11.68 -1.40
CA MET A 57 5.45 -11.08 -2.50
C MET A 57 5.26 -12.02 -3.70
N PRO A 58 6.24 -12.85 -4.11
CA PRO A 58 6.00 -13.79 -5.20
C PRO A 58 4.82 -14.73 -4.94
N VAL A 59 4.71 -15.23 -3.69
CA VAL A 59 3.64 -16.14 -3.28
C VAL A 59 2.31 -15.39 -3.16
N TYR A 60 2.31 -14.20 -2.57
CA TYR A 60 1.10 -13.37 -2.47
C TYR A 60 0.55 -12.99 -3.84
N GLU A 61 1.39 -12.52 -4.76
CA GLU A 61 1.01 -12.13 -6.12
C GLU A 61 0.38 -13.30 -6.90
N ALA A 62 0.97 -14.50 -6.80
CA ALA A 62 0.43 -15.70 -7.43
C ALA A 62 -0.94 -16.13 -6.86
N ASN A 63 -1.29 -15.68 -5.65
CA ASN A 63 -2.46 -16.14 -4.90
C ASN A 63 -3.45 -15.02 -4.54
N LYS A 64 -3.38 -13.86 -5.18
CA LYS A 64 -4.28 -12.72 -4.92
C LYS A 64 -5.77 -13.06 -4.99
N ALA A 65 -6.14 -14.05 -5.80
CA ALA A 65 -7.52 -14.51 -5.92
C ALA A 65 -8.11 -15.07 -4.60
N LEU A 66 -7.28 -15.48 -3.63
CA LEU A 66 -7.74 -16.00 -2.34
C LEU A 66 -8.45 -14.94 -1.47
N PHE A 67 -8.23 -13.65 -1.76
CA PHE A 67 -8.72 -12.51 -0.96
C PHE A 67 -10.12 -12.01 -1.33
N SER A 68 -10.90 -12.80 -2.08
CA SER A 68 -12.31 -12.47 -2.39
C SER A 68 -13.27 -12.93 -1.29
N GLY A 69 -14.24 -12.11 -0.90
CA GLY A 69 -15.27 -12.46 0.09
C GLY A 69 -15.00 -11.86 1.47
N SER A 70 -15.62 -12.44 2.49
CA SER A 70 -15.49 -11.99 3.87
C SER A 70 -14.11 -12.35 4.46
N ARG A 71 -13.71 -11.63 5.51
CA ARG A 71 -12.46 -11.87 6.22
C ARG A 71 -12.33 -13.32 6.70
N ASP A 72 -13.39 -13.87 7.28
CA ASP A 72 -13.35 -15.23 7.86
C ASP A 72 -13.17 -16.30 6.76
N GLU A 73 -13.83 -16.12 5.61
CA GLU A 73 -13.64 -17.00 4.45
C GLU A 73 -12.20 -16.93 3.92
N VAL A 74 -11.62 -15.72 3.85
CA VAL A 74 -10.22 -15.54 3.45
C VAL A 74 -9.29 -16.25 4.43
N LEU A 75 -9.47 -16.05 5.73
CA LEU A 75 -8.65 -16.70 6.76
C LEU A 75 -8.78 -18.22 6.72
N GLN A 76 -9.97 -18.75 6.48
CA GLN A 76 -10.18 -20.20 6.34
C GLN A 76 -9.47 -20.77 5.10
N ARG A 77 -9.51 -20.07 3.96
CA ARG A 77 -8.78 -20.49 2.75
C ARG A 77 -7.27 -20.47 2.98
N LEU A 78 -6.77 -19.41 3.61
CA LEU A 78 -5.34 -19.28 3.93
C LEU A 78 -4.90 -20.38 4.89
N ALA A 79 -5.67 -20.68 5.94
CA ALA A 79 -5.35 -21.76 6.88
C ALA A 79 -5.29 -23.16 6.22
N SER A 80 -5.95 -23.34 5.08
CA SER A 80 -5.94 -24.59 4.30
C SER A 80 -4.89 -24.61 3.19
N HIS A 81 -4.21 -23.48 2.94
CA HIS A 81 -3.21 -23.35 1.89
C HIS A 81 -1.81 -23.67 2.43
N PRO A 82 -0.98 -24.46 1.74
CA PRO A 82 0.36 -24.84 2.22
C PRO A 82 1.28 -23.64 2.49
N GLU A 83 1.06 -22.53 1.79
CA GLU A 83 1.79 -21.27 1.95
C GLU A 83 0.94 -20.14 2.57
N GLY A 84 -0.14 -20.49 3.27
CA GLY A 84 -1.12 -19.53 3.79
C GLY A 84 -0.52 -18.38 4.60
N ASP A 85 0.45 -18.69 5.46
CA ASP A 85 1.13 -17.67 6.28
C ASP A 85 1.96 -16.70 5.45
N LEU A 86 2.66 -17.17 4.40
CA LEU A 86 3.42 -16.31 3.50
C LEU A 86 2.49 -15.40 2.69
N ILE A 87 1.38 -15.95 2.19
CA ILE A 87 0.37 -15.19 1.44
C ILE A 87 -0.25 -14.11 2.32
N LYS A 88 -0.60 -14.46 3.57
CA LYS A 88 -1.14 -13.53 4.57
C LYS A 88 -0.15 -12.38 4.84
N ARG A 89 1.12 -12.71 5.10
CA ARG A 89 2.19 -11.71 5.30
C ARG A 89 2.39 -10.82 4.08
N GLY A 90 2.36 -11.37 2.87
CA GLY A 90 2.51 -10.57 1.64
C GLY A 90 1.35 -9.61 1.40
N HIS A 91 0.12 -10.00 1.72
CA HIS A 91 -1.01 -9.08 1.70
C HIS A 91 -0.83 -7.91 2.65
N ASP A 92 -0.46 -8.19 3.91
CA ASP A 92 -0.30 -7.14 4.91
C ASP A 92 0.90 -6.24 4.57
N LEU A 93 2.02 -6.82 4.08
CA LEU A 93 3.18 -6.07 3.60
C LEU A 93 2.85 -5.15 2.42
N ASP A 94 2.12 -5.61 1.40
CA ASP A 94 1.70 -4.75 0.29
C ASP A 94 0.93 -3.54 0.82
N ARG A 95 -0.05 -3.76 1.71
CA ARG A 95 -0.82 -2.67 2.31
C ARG A 95 0.04 -1.69 3.09
N VAL A 96 0.95 -2.18 3.95
CA VAL A 96 1.91 -1.32 4.66
C VAL A 96 2.73 -0.50 3.67
N TYR A 97 3.22 -1.11 2.60
CA TYR A 97 4.00 -0.41 1.57
C TYR A 97 3.18 0.62 0.78
N GLN A 98 1.90 0.36 0.52
CA GLN A 98 1.00 1.34 -0.09
C GLN A 98 0.81 2.57 0.81
N VAL A 99 0.61 2.36 2.12
CA VAL A 99 0.56 3.46 3.11
C VAL A 99 1.87 4.23 3.11
N TRP A 100 3.01 3.53 3.19
CA TRP A 100 4.33 4.15 3.14
C TRP A 100 4.51 5.06 1.92
N LYS A 101 4.21 4.56 0.71
CA LYS A 101 4.29 5.36 -0.52
C LYS A 101 3.38 6.58 -0.49
N HIS A 102 2.19 6.44 0.06
CA HIS A 102 1.21 7.52 0.15
C HIS A 102 1.68 8.62 1.11
N VAL A 103 2.18 8.24 2.28
CA VAL A 103 2.77 9.14 3.28
C VAL A 103 4.02 9.81 2.71
N TYR A 104 4.96 9.02 2.17
CA TYR A 104 6.19 9.48 1.55
C TYR A 104 5.96 10.59 0.52
N ARG A 105 5.05 10.37 -0.44
CA ARG A 105 4.70 11.36 -1.47
C ARG A 105 4.06 12.62 -0.88
N ALA A 106 3.28 12.49 0.19
CA ALA A 106 2.59 13.62 0.79
C ALA A 106 3.57 14.53 1.57
N VAL A 107 4.47 13.94 2.35
CA VAL A 107 5.45 14.69 3.15
C VAL A 107 6.55 15.28 2.28
N THR A 108 7.10 14.50 1.33
CA THR A 108 8.17 15.01 0.44
C THR A 108 7.70 16.07 -0.52
N ASN A 109 6.42 16.12 -0.89
CA ASN A 109 5.90 17.23 -1.69
C ASN A 109 5.77 18.54 -0.90
N LYS A 110 5.52 18.47 0.41
CA LYS A 110 5.31 19.64 1.28
C LYS A 110 6.62 20.18 1.85
N ASP A 111 7.56 19.29 2.20
CA ASP A 111 8.79 19.63 2.93
C ASP A 111 10.07 19.25 2.17
N LYS A 112 10.15 19.67 0.90
CA LYS A 112 11.33 19.43 0.02
C LYS A 112 12.65 20.01 0.54
N ALA A 113 12.58 20.93 1.51
CA ALA A 113 13.73 21.65 2.06
C ALA A 113 14.29 21.03 3.35
N PHE A 114 13.74 19.91 3.84
CA PHE A 114 14.19 19.26 5.07
C PHE A 114 14.73 17.85 4.83
N ALA A 115 15.73 17.47 5.63
CA ALA A 115 16.24 16.12 5.67
C ALA A 115 15.14 15.10 6.04
N TRP A 116 15.39 13.83 5.74
CA TRP A 116 14.45 12.74 6.04
C TRP A 116 14.03 12.74 7.52
N ASN A 117 12.73 12.61 7.79
CA ASN A 117 12.12 12.68 9.13
C ASN A 117 12.39 13.96 9.96
N ASP A 118 13.07 14.97 9.38
CA ASP A 118 13.36 16.26 10.01
C ASP A 118 12.36 17.35 9.60
N TRP A 119 11.13 16.96 9.25
CA TRP A 119 10.09 17.88 8.83
C TRP A 119 9.79 18.89 9.95
N LYS A 120 10.16 20.15 9.72
CA LYS A 120 9.95 21.25 10.69
C LYS A 120 8.62 21.97 10.47
N SER A 121 7.94 21.74 9.35
CA SER A 121 6.64 22.35 9.10
C SER A 121 5.54 21.60 9.85
N GLY A 122 4.62 22.33 10.47
CA GLY A 122 3.40 21.75 11.05
C GLY A 122 2.55 21.00 10.01
N GLY A 123 2.67 21.37 8.73
CA GLY A 123 1.89 20.77 7.64
C GLY A 123 2.26 19.32 7.32
N SER A 124 3.54 18.96 7.32
CA SER A 124 3.95 17.55 7.13
C SER A 124 3.79 16.74 8.38
N CYS A 125 4.02 17.34 9.56
CA CYS A 125 3.75 16.70 10.84
C CYS A 125 2.28 16.29 10.95
N TRP A 126 1.36 17.21 10.68
CA TRP A 126 -0.07 16.92 10.60
C TRP A 126 -0.38 15.87 9.53
N THR A 127 0.30 15.91 8.38
CA THR A 127 0.10 14.90 7.32
C THR A 127 0.52 13.50 7.78
N MET A 128 1.64 13.39 8.50
CA MET A 128 2.10 12.14 9.11
C MET A 128 1.09 11.63 10.12
N GLU A 129 0.70 12.44 11.10
CA GLU A 129 -0.26 12.05 12.14
C GLU A 129 -1.59 11.54 11.55
N GLN A 130 -2.05 12.14 10.45
CA GLN A 130 -3.30 11.76 9.79
C GLN A 130 -3.18 10.51 8.90
N ARG A 131 -2.00 10.24 8.33
CA ARG A 131 -1.83 9.20 7.28
C ARG A 131 -1.00 7.99 7.74
N ASN A 132 -0.18 8.14 8.77
CA ASN A 132 0.48 7.04 9.45
C ASN A 132 -0.52 6.42 10.43
N VAL A 133 -1.17 5.35 9.99
CA VAL A 133 -2.20 4.64 10.77
C VAL A 133 -1.62 3.69 11.82
N PHE A 134 -0.31 3.49 11.81
CA PHE A 134 0.36 2.54 12.71
C PHE A 134 0.68 3.18 14.05
N THR A 135 1.26 4.37 14.03
CA THR A 135 1.73 5.05 15.25
C THR A 135 1.14 6.46 15.43
N HIS A 136 0.59 7.04 14.36
CA HIS A 136 0.23 8.47 14.30
C HIS A 136 1.37 9.42 14.69
N SER A 137 2.62 8.98 14.63
CA SER A 137 3.77 9.82 14.96
C SER A 137 4.18 10.69 13.78
N CYS A 138 4.78 11.83 14.11
CA CYS A 138 5.18 12.85 13.18
C CYS A 138 6.54 12.57 12.51
N ARG A 139 7.38 11.67 13.05
CA ARG A 139 8.80 11.54 12.65
C ARG A 139 9.31 10.11 12.59
N ASP A 140 8.45 9.19 12.17
CA ASP A 140 8.72 7.76 12.23
C ASP A 140 8.40 7.05 10.90
N LEU A 141 8.47 7.77 9.77
CA LEU A 141 8.37 7.10 8.48
C LEU A 141 9.63 6.25 8.28
N PRO A 142 9.50 4.92 8.10
CA PRO A 142 10.66 4.06 7.91
C PRO A 142 11.40 4.43 6.64
N ASP A 143 12.73 4.43 6.64
CA ASP A 143 13.48 4.78 5.44
C ASP A 143 13.57 3.60 4.46
N TRP A 144 12.50 3.39 3.68
CA TRP A 144 12.45 2.37 2.63
C TRP A 144 12.71 2.94 1.24
N ARG A 145 13.25 4.16 1.17
CA ARG A 145 13.55 4.84 -0.09
C ARG A 145 14.54 4.03 -0.92
N THR A 146 14.37 4.05 -2.23
CA THR A 146 15.40 3.52 -3.13
C THR A 146 16.59 4.47 -3.21
N LYS A 147 17.73 4.01 -3.75
CA LYS A 147 18.87 4.89 -4.04
C LYS A 147 18.48 6.07 -4.93
N ASN A 148 17.53 5.88 -5.84
CA ASN A 148 17.03 6.94 -6.72
C ASN A 148 16.15 7.94 -5.97
N ASP A 149 15.34 7.48 -5.02
CA ASP A 149 14.55 8.35 -4.16
C ASP A 149 15.46 9.21 -3.28
N VAL A 150 16.46 8.61 -2.63
CA VAL A 150 17.46 9.34 -1.84
C VAL A 150 18.20 10.37 -2.70
N LYS A 151 18.64 9.98 -3.90
CA LYS A 151 19.32 10.90 -4.83
C LYS A 151 18.42 12.08 -5.22
N ARG A 152 17.16 11.82 -5.54
CA ARG A 152 16.17 12.86 -5.90
C ARG A 152 15.94 13.80 -4.71
N ASP A 153 15.70 13.26 -3.53
CA ASP A 153 15.41 14.04 -2.33
C ASP A 153 16.61 14.93 -1.96
N ASN A 154 17.83 14.38 -2.00
CA ASN A 154 19.05 15.15 -1.74
C ASN A 154 19.32 16.24 -2.78
N ALA A 155 18.95 16.02 -4.06
CA ALA A 155 19.08 17.04 -5.09
C ALA A 155 18.14 18.23 -4.83
N PHE A 156 16.93 18.00 -4.32
CA PHE A 156 16.04 19.08 -3.91
C PHE A 156 16.57 19.85 -2.70
N LEU A 157 17.24 19.17 -1.76
CA LEU A 157 17.85 19.82 -0.60
C LEU A 157 19.05 20.70 -0.97
N ALA A 158 19.92 20.23 -1.88
CA ALA A 158 21.10 20.97 -2.28
C ALA A 158 20.81 22.15 -3.23
N GLY A 159 19.62 22.18 -3.84
CA GLY A 159 19.18 23.25 -4.75
C GLY A 159 18.37 24.37 -4.07
N ASN A 160 18.05 24.23 -2.79
CA ASN A 160 17.44 25.27 -1.94
C ASN A 160 18.49 25.83 -0.97
#